data_AF-A0A7S1X8K8-F1
#
_entry.id   AF-A0A7S1X8K8-F1
#
_cell.length_a   1.000
_cell.length_b   1.000
_cell.length_c   1.000
_cell.angle_alpha   90.00
_cell.angle_beta   90.00
_cell.angle_gamma   90.00
#
_symmetry.space_group_name_H-M   'P 1'
#
loop_
_entity.id
_entity.type
_entity.pdbx_description
1 polymer ?
#
loop_
_entity_poly.entity_id
_entity_poly.type
_entity_poly.pdbx_seq_one_letter_code
_entity_poly.pdbx_strand_id
1 'polypeptide(L)'
;AGDPALAATLLDLRAELTGTRPAMGGEARMAEVEYYETMMLFFEQQGCPAGAAQLARAAIRACQEGGADAGRAGRLWSSLLTYAVEAGEWVEAYAALLANPDPDRLIECLHHLLRQLIAARRIDTLCSLPWA
;
A
#
# COMPACT_ATOMS: atom_id res chain seq x y z
N ALA A 1 17.58 36.78 -16.55
CA ALA A 1 17.00 36.39 -15.25
C ALA A 1 16.28 35.08 -15.48
N GLY A 2 16.79 33.98 -14.89
CA GLY A 2 16.15 32.67 -15.03
C GLY A 2 14.87 32.63 -14.19
N ASP A 3 13.83 32.01 -14.73
CA ASP A 3 12.53 31.89 -14.07
C ASP A 3 12.67 31.07 -12.76
N PRO A 4 12.42 31.68 -11.59
CA PRO A 4 12.55 31.00 -10.30
C PRO A 4 11.58 29.82 -10.16
N ALA A 5 10.44 29.84 -10.87
CA ALA A 5 9.47 28.75 -10.85
C ALA A 5 10.00 27.50 -11.57
N LEU A 6 10.71 27.69 -12.68
CA LEU A 6 11.37 26.61 -13.43
C LEU A 6 12.50 25.98 -12.61
N ALA A 7 13.27 26.80 -11.90
CA ALA A 7 14.33 26.32 -11.01
C ALA A 7 13.78 25.46 -9.87
N ALA A 8 12.62 25.83 -9.31
CA ALA A 8 11.95 25.04 -8.27
C ALA A 8 11.44 23.70 -8.81
N THR A 9 10.81 23.68 -9.98
CA THR A 9 10.30 22.44 -10.60
C THR A 9 11.42 21.46 -10.95
N LEU A 10 12.56 21.96 -11.43
CA LEU A 10 13.73 21.12 -11.73
C LEU A 10 14.40 20.56 -10.47
N LEU A 11 14.31 21.27 -9.35
CA LEU A 11 14.80 20.81 -8.05
C LEU A 11 13.92 19.71 -7.48
N ASP A 12 12.60 19.84 -7.60
CA ASP A 12 11.63 18.82 -7.19
C ASP A 12 11.76 17.55 -8.05
N LEU A 13 11.82 17.69 -9.38
CA LEU A 13 12.06 16.56 -10.28
C LEU A 13 13.39 15.86 -10.00
N ARG A 14 14.44 16.63 -9.70
CA ARG A 14 15.74 16.06 -9.32
C ARG A 14 15.62 15.30 -8.00
N ALA A 15 14.93 15.85 -7.00
CA ALA A 15 14.73 15.21 -5.71
C ALA A 15 13.92 13.91 -5.82
N GLU A 16 12.91 13.87 -6.69
CA GLU A 16 12.18 12.64 -7.04
C GLU A 16 13.09 11.60 -7.69
N LEU A 17 13.92 12.01 -8.65
CA LEU A 17 14.82 11.12 -9.38
C LEU A 17 16.02 10.63 -8.54
N THR A 18 16.47 11.41 -7.54
CA THR A 18 17.57 11.03 -6.64
C THR A 18 17.11 10.44 -5.30
N GLY A 19 15.80 10.27 -5.09
CA GLY A 19 15.24 9.73 -3.85
C GLY A 19 15.42 10.62 -2.63
N THR A 20 15.80 11.88 -2.82
CA THR A 20 16.02 12.87 -1.76
C THR A 20 14.82 13.82 -1.71
N ARG A 21 13.60 13.27 -1.66
CA ARG A 21 12.40 14.09 -1.43
C ARG A 21 12.60 14.85 -0.11
N PRO A 22 12.42 16.18 -0.07
CA PRO A 22 12.52 16.90 1.19
C PRO A 22 11.56 16.26 2.20
N ALA A 23 11.99 16.13 3.46
CA ALA A 23 11.15 15.60 4.51
C ALA A 23 9.86 16.43 4.59
N MET A 24 8.76 15.89 4.08
CA MET A 24 7.46 16.54 4.19
C MET A 24 7.05 16.52 5.66
N GLY A 25 6.50 17.64 6.14
CA GLY A 25 5.92 17.69 7.48
C GLY A 25 4.80 16.66 7.63
N GLY A 26 4.54 16.22 8.87
CA GLY A 26 3.53 15.18 9.15
C GLY A 26 2.16 15.50 8.54
N GLU A 27 1.72 16.76 8.56
CA GLU A 27 0.46 17.19 7.93
C GLU A 27 0.44 16.96 6.41
N ALA A 28 1.53 17.29 5.71
CA ALA A 28 1.65 17.06 4.28
C ALA A 28 1.68 15.56 3.94
N ARG A 29 2.26 14.73 4.83
CA ARG A 29 2.20 13.27 4.70
C ARG A 29 0.79 12.73 4.92
N MET A 30 0.03 13.28 5.86
CA MET A 30 -1.35 12.86 6.07
C MET A 30 -2.26 13.22 4.90
N ALA A 31 -2.08 14.42 4.31
CA ALA A 31 -2.76 14.78 3.07
C ALA A 31 -2.40 13.84 1.91
N GLU A 32 -1.14 13.40 1.85
CA GLU A 32 -0.68 12.42 0.86
C GLU A 32 -1.35 11.04 1.07
N VAL A 33 -1.54 10.59 2.31
CA VAL A 33 -2.29 9.36 2.62
C VAL A 33 -3.75 9.49 2.13
N GLU A 34 -4.41 10.61 2.41
CA GLU A 34 -5.81 10.85 1.96
C GLU A 34 -5.94 10.87 0.44
N TYR A 35 -4.96 11.46 -0.24
CA TYR A 35 -4.88 11.43 -1.70
C TYR A 35 -4.80 9.99 -2.22
N TYR A 36 -3.90 9.18 -1.68
CA TYR A 36 -3.76 7.79 -2.11
C TYR A 36 -4.99 6.94 -1.78
N GLU A 37 -5.62 7.12 -0.61
CA GLU A 37 -6.89 6.45 -0.27
C GLU A 37 -8.00 6.82 -1.24
N THR A 38 -8.11 8.08 -1.63
CA THR A 38 -9.09 8.52 -2.64
C THR A 38 -8.82 7.86 -3.99
N MET A 39 -7.55 7.81 -4.40
CA MET A 39 -7.15 7.16 -5.64
C MET A 39 -7.37 5.64 -5.60
N MET A 40 -7.22 4.98 -4.44
CA MET A 40 -7.52 3.56 -4.28
C MET A 40 -8.99 3.29 -4.65
N LEU A 41 -9.93 4.07 -4.09
CA LEU A 41 -11.36 3.95 -4.40
C LEU A 41 -11.65 4.11 -5.90
N PHE A 42 -10.93 5.02 -6.58
CA PHE A 42 -11.06 5.18 -8.02
C PHE A 42 -10.64 3.91 -8.76
N PHE A 43 -9.49 3.31 -8.44
CA PHE A 43 -9.04 2.08 -9.09
C PHE A 43 -9.90 0.86 -8.76
N GLU A 44 -10.44 0.77 -7.55
CA GLU A 44 -11.44 -0.24 -7.18
C GLU A 44 -12.68 -0.15 -8.07
N GLN A 45 -13.23 1.05 -8.26
CA GLN A 45 -14.40 1.27 -9.12
C GLN A 45 -14.14 0.91 -10.58
N GLN A 46 -12.90 1.05 -11.05
CA GLN A 46 -12.50 0.63 -12.40
C GLN A 46 -12.16 -0.86 -12.51
N GLY A 47 -12.25 -1.63 -11.42
CA GLY A 47 -11.91 -3.06 -11.40
C GLY A 47 -10.42 -3.32 -11.63
N CYS A 48 -9.54 -2.42 -11.19
CA CYS A 48 -8.10 -2.51 -11.38
C CYS A 48 -7.37 -2.70 -10.03
N PRO A 49 -7.36 -3.93 -9.48
CA PRO A 49 -6.79 -4.20 -8.16
C PRO A 49 -5.29 -3.94 -8.10
N ALA A 50 -4.54 -4.19 -9.18
CA ALA A 50 -3.11 -3.90 -9.24
C ALA A 50 -2.80 -2.40 -9.07
N GLY A 51 -3.62 -1.52 -9.67
CA GLY A 51 -3.48 -0.07 -9.49
C GLY A 51 -3.80 0.37 -8.06
N ALA A 52 -4.86 -0.19 -7.47
CA ALA A 52 -5.21 0.06 -6.08
C ALA A 52 -4.12 -0.43 -5.10
N ALA A 53 -3.49 -1.57 -5.38
CA ALA A 53 -2.37 -2.11 -4.59
C ALA A 53 -1.12 -1.21 -4.64
N GLN A 54 -0.81 -0.60 -5.79
CA GLN A 54 0.31 0.36 -5.88
C GLN A 54 0.08 1.59 -5.01
N LEU A 55 -1.15 2.11 -5.00
CA LEU A 55 -1.52 3.25 -4.17
C LEU A 55 -1.57 2.90 -2.68
N ALA A 56 -2.06 1.71 -2.32
CA ALA A 56 -2.03 1.22 -0.96
C ALA A 56 -0.59 1.15 -0.41
N ARG A 57 0.37 0.67 -1.21
CA ARG A 57 1.80 0.70 -0.86
C ARG A 57 2.33 2.12 -0.64
N ALA A 58 1.93 3.07 -1.48
CA ALA A 58 2.32 4.46 -1.33
C ALA A 58 1.70 5.09 -0.07
N ALA A 59 0.43 4.82 0.20
CA ALA A 59 -0.28 5.23 1.41
C ALA A 59 0.37 4.68 2.69
N ILE A 60 0.76 3.39 2.70
CA ILE A 60 1.45 2.77 3.82
C ILE A 60 2.77 3.47 4.12
N ARG A 61 3.59 3.75 3.10
CA ARG A 61 4.85 4.48 3.29
C ARG A 61 4.62 5.88 3.85
N ALA A 62 3.69 6.63 3.27
CA ALA A 62 3.33 7.96 3.76
C ALA A 62 2.78 7.92 5.19
N CYS A 63 2.02 6.88 5.55
CA CYS A 63 1.48 6.64 6.89
C CYS A 63 2.59 6.37 7.91
N GLN A 64 3.58 5.54 7.55
CA GLN A 64 4.73 5.22 8.39
C GLN A 64 5.62 6.45 8.62
N GLU A 65 5.84 7.25 7.58
CA GLU A 65 6.66 8.47 7.63
C GLU A 65 5.94 9.63 8.32
N GLY A 66 4.61 9.70 8.21
CA GLY A 66 3.77 10.75 8.81
C GLY A 66 3.34 10.48 10.25
N GLY A 67 3.61 9.29 10.78
CA GLY A 67 3.24 8.91 12.15
C GLY A 67 1.74 8.73 12.35
N ALA A 68 1.01 8.23 11.34
CA ALA A 68 -0.42 8.00 11.49
C ALA A 68 -0.73 6.90 12.53
N ASP A 69 -1.97 6.87 13.01
CA ASP A 69 -2.40 5.87 13.97
C ASP A 69 -2.33 4.43 13.41
N ALA A 70 -2.10 3.47 14.32
CA ALA A 70 -1.97 2.06 13.97
C ALA A 70 -3.25 1.48 13.33
N GLY A 71 -4.43 2.06 13.60
CA GLY A 71 -5.70 1.63 13.04
C GLY A 71 -5.82 1.96 11.55
N ARG A 72 -5.36 3.14 11.12
CA ARG A 72 -5.31 3.54 9.70
C ARG A 72 -4.27 2.71 8.95
N ALA A 73 -3.09 2.51 9.53
CA ALA A 73 -2.09 1.60 8.97
C ALA A 73 -2.66 0.19 8.80
N GLY A 74 -3.32 -0.36 9.82
CA GLY A 74 -3.93 -1.69 9.77
C GLY A 74 -5.01 -1.83 8.69
N ARG A 75 -5.83 -0.80 8.47
CA ARG A 75 -6.78 -0.75 7.35
C ARG A 75 -6.09 -0.81 5.99
N LEU A 76 -5.04 -0.01 5.80
CA LEU A 76 -4.30 0.04 4.53
C LEU A 76 -3.63 -1.30 4.21
N TRP A 77 -3.06 -1.99 5.22
CA TRP A 77 -2.51 -3.33 5.05
C TRP A 77 -3.57 -4.37 4.71
N SER A 78 -4.74 -4.32 5.35
CA SER A 78 -5.88 -5.18 4.98
C SER A 78 -6.34 -4.93 3.54
N SER A 79 -6.47 -3.66 3.12
CA SER A 79 -6.81 -3.31 1.74
C SER A 79 -5.76 -3.80 0.74
N LEU A 80 -4.48 -3.63 1.04
CA LEU A 80 -3.38 -4.13 0.19
C LEU A 80 -3.47 -5.66 0.02
N LEU A 81 -3.75 -6.39 1.10
CA LEU A 81 -3.94 -7.83 1.03
C LEU A 81 -5.10 -8.20 0.11
N THR A 82 -6.26 -7.54 0.24
CA THR A 82 -7.42 -7.78 -0.62
C THR A 82 -7.07 -7.54 -2.08
N TYR A 83 -6.44 -6.41 -2.42
CA TYR A 83 -6.04 -6.12 -3.80
C TYR A 83 -5.00 -7.11 -4.34
N ALA A 84 -4.03 -7.52 -3.52
CA ALA A 84 -3.01 -8.49 -3.93
C ALA A 84 -3.65 -9.87 -4.21
N VAL A 85 -4.64 -10.28 -3.41
CA VAL A 85 -5.41 -11.50 -3.66
C VAL A 85 -6.19 -11.40 -4.97
N GLU A 86 -6.88 -10.28 -5.21
CA GLU A 86 -7.64 -10.04 -6.44
C GLU A 86 -6.75 -9.97 -7.69
N ALA A 87 -5.53 -9.46 -7.55
CA ALA A 87 -4.50 -9.47 -8.60
C ALA A 87 -3.83 -10.84 -8.79
N GLY A 88 -4.06 -11.81 -7.89
CA GLY A 88 -3.41 -13.12 -7.91
C GLY A 88 -1.96 -13.11 -7.42
N GLU A 89 -1.54 -12.05 -6.73
CA GLU A 89 -0.21 -11.85 -6.15
C GLU A 89 -0.13 -12.43 -4.73
N TRP A 90 -0.16 -13.76 -4.62
CA TRP A 90 -0.26 -14.48 -3.33
C TRP A 90 0.88 -14.22 -2.36
N VAL A 91 2.11 -14.05 -2.86
CA VAL A 91 3.29 -13.76 -2.03
C VAL A 91 3.15 -12.39 -1.37
N GLU A 92 2.66 -11.40 -2.13
CA GLU A 92 2.43 -10.06 -1.63
C GLU A 92 1.27 -10.02 -0.65
N ALA A 93 0.17 -10.74 -0.93
CA ALA A 93 -0.95 -10.86 0.00
C ALA A 93 -0.50 -11.45 1.35
N TYR A 94 0.35 -12.48 1.35
CA TYR A 94 0.89 -13.06 2.57
C TYR A 94 1.88 -12.12 3.28
N ALA A 95 2.72 -11.39 2.55
CA ALA A 95 3.61 -10.39 3.13
C ALA A 95 2.81 -9.24 3.79
N ALA A 96 1.73 -8.79 3.16
CA ALA A 96 0.83 -7.78 3.69
C ALA A 96 0.11 -8.25 4.96
N LEU A 97 -0.24 -9.54 5.05
CA LEU A 97 -0.79 -10.15 6.27
C LEU A 97 0.20 -10.04 7.44
N LEU A 98 1.46 -10.44 7.23
CA LEU A 98 2.48 -10.45 8.27
C LEU A 98 2.90 -9.03 8.70
N ALA A 99 2.85 -8.07 7.77
CA ALA A 99 3.20 -6.68 8.05
C ALA A 99 2.07 -5.88 8.71
N ASN A 100 0.87 -6.44 8.84
CA ASN A 100 -0.28 -5.76 9.42
C ASN A 100 -0.07 -5.54 10.93
N PRO A 101 -0.04 -4.28 11.43
CA PRO A 101 0.15 -3.99 12.84
C PRO A 101 -1.08 -4.27 13.72
N ASP A 102 -2.25 -4.53 13.12
CA ASP A 102 -3.52 -4.72 13.83
C ASP A 102 -3.80 -6.24 14.02
N PRO A 103 -3.71 -6.77 15.26
CA PRO A 103 -3.87 -8.19 15.53
C PRO A 103 -5.31 -8.69 15.33
N ASP A 104 -6.32 -7.84 15.54
CA ASP A 104 -7.72 -8.23 15.39
C ASP A 104 -8.05 -8.46 13.91
N ARG A 105 -7.50 -7.62 13.03
CA ARG A 105 -7.63 -7.75 11.58
C ARG A 105 -6.83 -8.90 11.01
N LEU A 106 -5.76 -9.32 11.67
CA LEU A 106 -4.85 -10.36 11.18
C LEU A 106 -5.60 -11.69 11.01
N ILE A 107 -6.45 -12.07 11.98
CA ILE A 107 -7.26 -13.29 11.90
C ILE A 107 -8.26 -13.22 10.75
N GLU A 108 -8.93 -12.09 10.58
CA GLU A 108 -9.88 -11.89 9.47
C GLU A 108 -9.18 -11.96 8.10
N CYS A 109 -8.03 -11.31 7.98
CA CYS A 109 -7.20 -11.30 6.79
C CYS A 109 -6.66 -12.71 6.46
N LEU A 110 -6.26 -13.49 7.47
CA LEU A 110 -5.84 -14.88 7.31
C LEU A 110 -6.99 -15.73 6.79
N HIS A 111 -8.18 -15.63 7.40
CA HIS A 111 -9.37 -16.35 6.92
C HIS A 111 -9.73 -15.97 5.49
N HIS A 112 -9.63 -14.69 5.13
CA HIS A 112 -9.86 -14.22 3.77
C HIS A 112 -8.87 -14.85 2.79
N LEU A 113 -7.57 -14.79 3.08
CA LEU A 113 -6.51 -15.38 2.25
C LEU A 113 -6.71 -16.89 2.07
N LEU A 114 -6.98 -17.63 3.16
CA LEU A 114 -7.23 -19.07 3.11
C LEU A 114 -8.44 -19.42 2.25
N ARG A 115 -9.57 -18.69 2.40
CA ARG A 115 -10.77 -18.91 1.58
C ARG A 115 -10.48 -18.71 0.10
N GLN A 116 -9.71 -17.68 -0.24
CA GLN A 116 -9.37 -17.34 -1.62
C GLN A 116 -8.41 -18.37 -2.24
N LEU A 117 -7.44 -18.85 -1.47
CA LEU A 117 -6.53 -19.92 -1.89
C LEU A 117 -7.22 -21.28 -2.08
N ILE A 118 -8.16 -21.62 -1.21
CA ILE A 118 -9.00 -22.82 -1.36
C ILE A 118 -9.87 -22.70 -2.61
N ALA A 119 -10.52 -21.55 -2.80
CA ALA A 119 -11.35 -21.30 -3.99
C ALA A 119 -10.52 -21.39 -5.29
N ALA A 120 -9.29 -20.88 -5.27
CA ALA A 120 -8.35 -20.95 -6.38
C ALA A 120 -7.70 -22.33 -6.57
N ARG A 121 -7.96 -23.31 -5.68
CA ARG A 121 -7.27 -24.62 -5.61
C ARG A 121 -5.74 -24.51 -5.58
N ARG A 122 -5.21 -23.45 -4.97
CA ARG A 122 -3.77 -23.15 -4.89
C ARG A 122 -3.20 -23.33 -3.49
N ILE A 123 -3.74 -24.24 -2.70
CA ILE A 123 -3.29 -24.48 -1.31
C ILE A 123 -1.79 -24.82 -1.27
N ASP A 124 -1.27 -25.50 -2.31
CA ASP A 124 0.16 -25.78 -2.47
C ASP A 124 1.05 -24.54 -2.37
N THR A 125 0.51 -23.36 -2.72
CA THR A 125 1.26 -22.10 -2.62
C THR A 125 1.57 -21.72 -1.20
N LEU A 126 0.70 -21.99 -0.22
CA LEU A 126 0.99 -21.74 1.20
C LEU A 126 2.20 -22.55 1.66
N CYS A 127 2.27 -23.82 1.25
CA CYS A 127 3.37 -24.70 1.59
C CYS A 127 4.69 -24.30 0.90
N SER A 128 4.63 -23.50 -0.17
CA SER A 128 5.80 -23.02 -0.91
C SER A 128 6.25 -21.62 -0.49
N LEU A 129 5.48 -20.93 0.38
CA LEU A 129 5.88 -19.60 0.82
C LEU A 129 7.07 -19.71 1.78
N PRO A 130 8.13 -18.89 1.57
CA PRO A 130 9.42 -19.06 2.24
C PRO A 130 9.41 -18.83 3.76
N TRP A 131 8.27 -18.46 4.34
CA TRP A 131 8.12 -18.12 5.75
C TRP A 131 6.92 -18.81 6.42
N ALA A 132 6.34 -19.84 5.77
CA ALA A 132 5.29 -20.68 6.35
C ALA A 132 5.83 -21.64 7.43
#